data_AF-A0A0H3I4B1-F1
#
_entry.id   AF-A0A0H3I4B1-F1
#
_cell.length_a   1.000
_cell.length_b   1.000
_cell.length_c   1.000
_cell.angle_alpha   90.00
_cell.angle_beta   90.00
_cell.angle_gamma   90.00
#
_symmetry.space_group_name_H-M   'P 1'
#
loop_
_entity.id
_entity.type
_entity.pdbx_description
1 polymer ?
#
loop_
_entity_poly.entity_id
_entity_poly.type
_entity_poly.pdbx_seq_one_letter_code
_entity_poly.pdbx_strand_id
1 'polypeptide(L)' 'MTNWGLGSLVAGIVWLIVSFNMSTSIVIDGKLVTNVFLIAARESQMNMGWLLVVVGGVFTFLGVARKRYTNKHRKP' A
#
# COMPACT_ATOMS: atom_id res chain seq x y z
N MET A 1 -17.70 4.59 7.35
CA MET A 1 -16.32 5.07 7.09
C MET A 1 -15.25 3.98 7.25
N THR A 2 -15.48 2.87 7.96
CA THR A 2 -14.47 1.80 8.17
C THR A 2 -14.09 1.01 6.91
N ASN A 3 -15.02 0.81 5.98
CA ASN A 3 -14.78 -0.06 4.81
C ASN A 3 -13.78 0.55 3.81
N TRP A 4 -13.71 1.88 3.71
CA TRP A 4 -12.77 2.58 2.84
C TRP A 4 -11.33 2.53 3.36
N GLY A 5 -11.12 2.67 4.68
CA GLY A 5 -9.80 2.54 5.29
C GLY A 5 -9.24 1.13 5.14
N LEU A 6 -10.07 0.10 5.39
CA LEU A 6 -9.67 -1.29 5.22
C LEU A 6 -9.39 -1.60 3.74
N GLY A 7 -10.21 -1.10 2.82
CA GLY A 7 -10.00 -1.24 1.38
C GLY A 7 -8.69 -0.63 0.90
N SER A 8 -8.35 0.58 1.36
CA SER A 8 -7.07 1.23 1.06
C SER A 8 -5.88 0.43 1.60
N LEU A 9 -6.01 -0.15 2.79
CA LEU A 9 -4.95 -0.95 3.41
C LEU A 9 -4.68 -2.24 2.63
N VAL A 10 -5.74 -2.95 2.23
CA VAL A 10 -5.61 -4.15 1.40
C VAL A 10 -5.03 -3.80 0.03
N ALA A 11 -5.52 -2.73 -0.61
CA ALA A 11 -5.00 -2.26 -1.89
C ALA A 11 -3.50 -1.92 -1.81
N GLY A 12 -3.07 -1.22 -0.75
CA GLY A 12 -1.66 -0.91 -0.51
C GLY A 12 -0.79 -2.15 -0.35
N ILE A 13 -1.24 -3.16 0.41
CA ILE A 13 -0.52 -4.42 0.60
C ILE A 13 -0.37 -5.17 -0.74
N VAL A 14 -1.46 -5.30 -1.50
CA VAL A 14 -1.42 -5.95 -2.82
C VAL A 14 -0.47 -5.20 -3.75
N TRP A 15 -0.51 -3.86 -3.74
CA TRP A 15 0.37 -3.04 -4.58
C TRP A 15 1.85 -3.23 -4.23
N LEU A 16 2.19 -3.37 -2.94
CA LEU A 16 3.56 -3.67 -2.51
C LEU A 16 4.04 -5.02 -3.04
N ILE A 17 3.19 -6.06 -2.98
CA ILE A 17 3.53 -7.39 -3.49
C ILE A 17 3.81 -7.31 -4.99
N VAL A 18 2.95 -6.62 -5.76
CA VAL A 18 3.13 -6.44 -7.20
C VAL A 18 4.44 -5.67 -7.48
N SER A 19 4.64 -4.55 -6.80
CA SER A 19 5.83 -3.71 -6.98
C SER A 19 7.12 -4.46 -6.62
N PHE A 20 7.09 -5.30 -5.59
CA PHE A 20 8.25 -6.09 -5.19
C PHE A 20 8.62 -7.17 -6.23
N ASN A 21 7.65 -7.68 -6.98
CA ASN A 21 7.89 -8.67 -8.04
C ASN A 21 8.18 -8.04 -9.41
N MET A 22 8.22 -6.70 -9.50
CA MET A 22 8.46 -6.01 -10.76
C MET A 22 9.92 -6.20 -11.21
N SER A 23 10.12 -6.57 -12.48
CA SER A 23 11.45 -6.78 -13.06
C SER A 23 12.24 -5.47 -13.12
N THR A 24 13.52 -5.55 -12.77
CA THR A 24 14.48 -4.41 -12.81
C THR A 24 15.46 -4.52 -13.97
N SER A 25 15.27 -5.48 -14.86
CA SER A 25 16.20 -5.79 -15.95
C SER A 25 15.46 -5.96 -17.28
N ILE A 26 16.14 -5.58 -18.36
CA ILE A 26 15.68 -5.78 -19.74
C ILE A 26 16.67 -6.67 -20.51
N VAL A 27 16.16 -7.39 -21.51
CA VAL A 27 17.01 -8.17 -22.41
C VAL A 27 17.41 -7.28 -23.58
N ILE A 28 18.71 -7.03 -23.74
CA ILE A 28 19.30 -6.35 -24.90
C ILE A 28 20.30 -7.33 -25.51
N ASP A 29 20.13 -7.65 -26.80
CA ASP A 29 21.02 -8.56 -27.54
C ASP A 29 21.26 -9.91 -26.84
N GLY A 30 20.20 -10.48 -26.25
CA GLY A 30 20.26 -11.76 -25.55
C GLY A 30 20.95 -11.72 -24.18
N LYS A 31 21.41 -10.54 -23.72
CA LYS A 31 21.99 -10.34 -22.39
C LYS A 31 21.02 -9.61 -21.48
N LEU A 32 20.92 -10.07 -20.23
CA LEU A 32 20.13 -9.42 -19.19
C LEU A 32 20.91 -8.20 -18.68
N VAL A 33 20.38 -7.01 -18.90
CA VAL A 33 20.99 -5.75 -18.46
C VAL A 33 20.09 -5.09 -17.42
N THR A 34 20.67 -4.74 -16.28
CA THR A 34 19.98 -3.99 -15.24
C THR A 34 19.69 -2.58 -15.74
N ASN A 35 18.42 -2.17 -15.67
CA ASN A 35 17.99 -0.85 -16.14
C ASN A 35 17.66 0.05 -14.94
N VAL A 36 18.42 1.15 -14.81
CA VAL A 36 18.26 2.12 -13.71
C VAL A 36 16.84 2.72 -13.68
N PHE A 37 16.21 2.95 -14.83
CA PHE A 37 14.84 3.47 -14.89
C PHE A 37 13.81 2.45 -14.38
N LEU A 38 14.02 1.15 -14.62
CA LEU A 38 13.13 0.12 -14.07
C LEU A 38 13.30 -0.04 -12.56
N ILE A 39 14.52 0.12 -12.05
CA ILE A 39 14.77 0.16 -10.60
C ILE A 39 14.04 1.36 -9.98
N ALA A 40 14.22 2.56 -10.55
CA ALA A 40 13.56 3.76 -10.06
C ALA A 40 12.03 3.65 -10.13
N ALA A 41 11.50 3.04 -11.21
CA ALA A 41 10.07 2.77 -11.34
C ALA A 41 9.59 1.82 -10.23
N ARG A 42 10.30 0.72 -9.98
CA ARG A 42 9.98 -0.22 -8.89
C ARG A 42 9.96 0.48 -7.53
N GLU A 43 10.98 1.30 -7.25
CA GLU A 43 11.06 2.05 -5.99
C GLU A 43 9.88 3.03 -5.82
N SER A 44 9.56 3.77 -6.89
CA SER A 44 8.41 4.68 -6.89
C SER A 44 7.09 3.94 -6.63
N GLN A 45 6.90 2.76 -7.24
CA GLN A 45 5.70 1.96 -7.03
C GLN A 45 5.62 1.39 -5.60
N MET A 46 6.76 0.97 -5.04
CA MET A 46 6.86 0.57 -3.63
C MET A 46 6.49 1.72 -2.69
N ASN A 47 6.97 2.94 -2.95
CA ASN A 47 6.63 4.13 -2.16
C ASN A 47 5.13 4.46 -2.22
N MET A 48 4.50 4.32 -3.38
CA MET A 48 3.05 4.50 -3.53
C MET A 48 2.27 3.43 -2.74
N GLY A 49 2.69 2.16 -2.83
CA GLY A 49 2.10 1.08 -2.04
C GLY A 49 2.20 1.35 -0.53
N TRP A 50 3.36 1.86 -0.08
CA TRP A 50 3.58 2.20 1.32
C TRP A 50 2.70 3.35 1.80
N LEU A 51 2.56 4.40 0.98
CA LEU A 51 1.66 5.51 1.27
C LEU A 51 0.22 5.02 1.44
N LEU A 52 -0.26 4.14 0.55
CA LEU A 52 -1.62 3.56 0.64
C LEU A 52 -1.83 2.73 1.91
N VAL A 53 -0.81 1.96 2.34
CA VAL A 53 -0.86 1.21 3.60
C VAL A 53 -0.94 2.14 4.80
N VAL A 54 -0.10 3.19 4.84
CA VAL A 54 -0.11 4.16 5.94
C VAL A 54 -1.45 4.89 6.01
N VAL A 55 -1.93 5.41 4.89
CA VAL A 55 -3.22 6.12 4.81
C VAL A 55 -4.37 5.20 5.20
N GLY A 56 -4.41 3.97 4.66
CA GLY A 56 -5.41 2.97 5.01
C GLY A 56 -5.37 2.59 6.49
N GLY A 57 -4.16 2.47 7.06
CA GLY A 57 -3.95 2.19 8.48
C GLY A 57 -4.49 3.28 9.38
N VAL A 58 -4.19 4.55 9.08
CA VAL A 58 -4.68 5.72 9.82
C VAL A 58 -6.21 5.79 9.77
N PHE A 59 -6.83 5.66 8.59
CA PHE A 59 -8.28 5.69 8.47
C PHE A 59 -8.97 4.52 9.17
N THR A 60 -8.38 3.33 9.08
CA THR A 60 -8.90 2.15 9.79
C THR A 60 -8.82 2.35 11.30
N PHE A 61 -7.69 2.85 11.81
CA PHE A 61 -7.50 3.14 13.22
C PHE A 61 -8.49 4.19 13.73
N LEU A 62 -8.64 5.32 13.03
CA LEU A 62 -9.62 6.36 13.38
C LEU A 62 -11.05 5.82 13.37
N GLY A 63 -11.40 4.97 12.40
CA GLY A 63 -12.70 4.30 12.34
C GLY A 63 -12.97 3.40 13.55
N VAL A 64 -11.98 2.61 13.96
CA VAL A 64 -12.06 1.73 15.14
C VAL A 64 -12.12 2.55 16.43
N ALA A 65 -11.28 3.57 16.57
CA ALA A 65 -11.24 4.45 17.73
C ALA A 65 -12.58 5.18 17.93
N ARG A 66 -13.15 5.74 16.86
CA ARG A 66 -14.48 6.37 16.89
C ARG A 66 -15.57 5.38 17.28
N LYS A 67 -15.55 4.16 16.71
CA LYS A 67 -16.52 3.11 17.05
C LYS A 67 -16.46 2.74 18.54
N ARG A 68 -15.26 2.57 19.10
CA ARG A 68 -15.07 2.30 20.53
C ARG A 68 -15.50 3.48 21.41
N TYR A 69 -15.20 4.71 21.02
CA TYR A 69 -15.59 5.91 21.77
C TYR A 69 -17.11 6.09 21.79
N THR A 70 -17.78 5.93 20.64
CA THR A 70 -19.25 5.98 20.55
C THR A 70 -19.90 4.86 21.37
N ASN A 71 -19.40 3.63 21.32
CA ASN A 71 -19.95 2.54 22.12
C ASN A 71 -19.74 2.73 23.63
N LYS A 72 -18.69 3.45 24.05
CA LYS A 72 -18.42 3.73 25.47
C LYS A 72 -19.35 4.82 26.02
N HIS A 73 -19.74 5.79 25.20
CA HIS A 73 -20.62 6.90 25.59
C HIS A 73 -22.11 6.65 25.29
N ARG A 74 -22.42 5.63 24.51
CA ARG A 74 -23.77 5.10 24.34
C ARG A 74 -24.04 4.05 25.41
N LYS A 75 -24.09 4.47 26.69
CA LYS A 75 -24.74 3.67 27.73
C LYS A 75 -26.26 3.79 27.56
N PRO A 76 -27.04 2.73 27.85
CA PRO A 76 -28.50 2.81 27.92
C PRO A 76 -28.97 3.83 28.96
#